data_AF-A0A5C6XK11-F1
#
_entry.id   AF-A0A5C6XK11-F1
#
_cell.length_a   1.000
_cell.length_b   1.000
_cell.length_c   1.000
_cell.angle_alpha   90.00
_cell.angle_beta   90.00
_cell.angle_gamma   90.00
#
_symmetry.space_group_name_H-M   'P 1'
#
loop_
_entity.id
_entity.type
_entity.pdbx_description
1 polymer ?
#
loop_
_entity_poly.entity_id
_entity_poly.type
_entity_poly.pdbx_seq_one_letter_code
_entity_poly.pdbx_strand_id
1 'polypeptide(L)' 'MVADKNESKPDEARALSTSPEELRDPATGLGPDEITEDGVDRTLIRWFLSLTPDERLMWAQGHAQAVLKMRGGRIVR' A
#
# COMPACT_ATOMS: atom_id res chain seq x y z
N MET A 1 -3.97 14.87 55.52
CA MET A 1 -3.81 13.53 54.92
C MET A 1 -4.21 13.64 53.46
N VAL A 2 -3.34 13.15 52.60
CA VAL A 2 -3.19 13.51 51.18
C VAL A 2 -4.38 13.03 50.35
N ALA A 3 -4.99 13.94 49.61
CA ALA A 3 -5.81 13.62 48.46
C ALA A 3 -4.96 13.92 47.23
N ASP A 4 -4.37 12.89 46.63
CA ASP A 4 -3.77 13.03 45.31
C ASP A 4 -4.44 12.07 44.34
N LYS A 5 -5.07 12.69 43.36
CA LYS A 5 -5.79 12.09 42.26
C LYS A 5 -4.79 11.39 41.38
N ASN A 6 -4.82 10.06 41.37
CA ASN A 6 -4.25 9.29 40.28
C ASN A 6 -5.37 8.41 39.69
N GLU A 7 -6.41 9.07 39.20
CA GLU A 7 -7.28 8.48 38.19
C GLU A 7 -6.44 8.32 36.93
N SER A 8 -5.99 7.08 36.74
CA SER A 8 -5.42 6.61 35.49
C SER A 8 -6.33 7.07 34.35
N LYS A 9 -5.77 7.72 33.33
CA LYS A 9 -6.40 7.85 32.01
C LYS A 9 -5.91 6.70 31.12
N PRO A 10 -6.51 5.49 31.18
CA PRO A 10 -6.17 4.41 30.24
C PRO A 10 -6.72 4.65 28.83
N ASP A 11 -7.59 5.64 28.64
CA ASP A 11 -8.28 5.87 27.36
C ASP A 11 -7.47 6.66 26.33
N GLU A 12 -6.53 7.51 26.75
CA GLU A 12 -5.68 8.27 25.81
C GLU A 12 -4.61 7.39 25.15
N ALA A 13 -4.12 6.35 25.85
CA ALA A 13 -3.15 5.40 25.30
C ALA A 13 -3.77 4.45 24.26
N ARG A 14 -5.07 4.13 24.38
CA ARG A 14 -5.79 3.31 23.40
C ARG A 14 -6.04 4.04 22.08
N ALA A 15 -6.18 5.37 22.11
CA ALA A 15 -6.41 6.18 20.92
C ALA A 15 -5.22 6.26 19.94
N LEU A 16 -4.02 5.86 20.38
CA LEU A 16 -2.79 5.87 19.57
C LEU A 16 -2.34 4.47 19.13
N SER A 17 -3.11 3.43 19.48
CA SER A 17 -2.79 2.03 19.18
C SER A 17 -3.66 1.51 18.03
N THR A 18 -3.74 2.23 16.91
CA THR A 18 -4.23 1.62 15.68
C THR A 18 -3.03 0.88 15.08
N SER A 19 -3.11 -0.45 15.00
CA SER A 19 -2.04 -1.23 14.36
C SER A 19 -1.91 -0.77 12.90
N PRO A 20 -0.70 -0.68 12.32
CA PRO A 20 -0.51 -0.37 10.90
C PRO A 20 -1.33 -1.29 9.96
N GLU A 21 -1.69 -2.47 10.44
CA GLU A 21 -2.56 -3.43 9.75
C GLU A 21 -4.04 -3.00 9.70
N GLU A 22 -4.54 -2.35 10.75
CA GLU A 22 -5.93 -1.86 10.83
C GLU A 22 -6.16 -0.62 9.94
N LEU A 23 -5.07 0.05 9.54
CA LEU A 23 -5.08 1.21 8.64
C LEU A 23 -4.85 0.83 7.17
N ARG A 24 -4.72 -0.47 6.85
CA ARG A 24 -4.57 -0.92 5.47
C ARG A 24 -5.86 -0.68 4.69
N ASP A 25 -5.73 -0.15 3.49
CA ASP A 25 -6.84 0.01 2.57
C ASP A 25 -7.36 -1.38 2.15
N PRO A 26 -8.67 -1.65 2.29
CA PRO A 26 -9.22 -2.99 2.03
C PRO A 26 -9.30 -3.35 0.54
N ALA A 27 -9.20 -2.38 -0.37
CA ALA A 27 -9.25 -2.61 -1.81
C ALA A 27 -7.87 -2.94 -2.39
N THR A 28 -6.82 -2.36 -1.83
CA THR A 28 -5.43 -2.48 -2.30
C THR A 28 -4.54 -3.28 -1.36
N GLY A 29 -4.93 -3.43 -0.10
CA GLY A 29 -4.15 -4.02 0.98
C GLY A 29 -2.97 -3.15 1.44
N LEU A 30 -2.84 -1.92 0.95
CA LEU A 30 -1.70 -1.04 1.21
C LEU A 30 -1.90 -0.22 2.47
N GLY A 31 -0.84 -0.04 3.26
CA GLY A 31 -0.83 0.84 4.41
C GLY A 31 -0.76 2.33 4.01
N PRO A 32 -0.99 3.25 4.96
CA PRO A 32 -0.98 4.70 4.71
C PRO A 32 0.35 5.21 4.13
N ASP A 33 1.47 4.61 4.51
CA ASP A 33 2.81 4.98 4.02
C ASP A 33 3.16 4.33 2.66
N GLU A 34 2.34 3.38 2.21
CA GLU A 34 2.53 2.62 0.97
C GLU A 34 1.75 3.22 -0.19
N ILE A 35 0.74 4.06 0.08
CA ILE A 35 -0.04 4.77 -0.92
C ILE A 35 0.20 6.29 -0.82
N THR A 36 0.19 7.00 -1.94
CA THR A 36 0.22 8.47 -1.96
C THR A 36 -1.18 9.03 -1.74
N GLU A 37 -1.28 10.33 -1.42
CA GLU A 37 -2.56 11.04 -1.35
C GLU A 37 -3.34 10.97 -2.68
N ASP A 38 -2.64 10.84 -3.80
CA ASP A 38 -3.21 10.66 -5.14
C ASP A 38 -3.60 9.20 -5.46
N GLY A 39 -3.49 8.29 -4.49
CA GLY A 39 -3.82 6.87 -4.66
C GLY A 39 -2.75 6.02 -5.35
N VAL A 40 -1.55 6.55 -5.53
CA VAL A 40 -0.43 5.83 -6.19
C VAL A 40 0.32 4.94 -5.20
N ASP A 41 0.52 3.67 -5.55
CA ASP A 41 1.31 2.70 -4.79
C ASP A 41 2.82 3.01 -4.87
N ARG A 42 3.38 3.45 -3.75
CA ARG A 42 4.81 3.75 -3.59
C ARG A 42 5.68 2.51 -3.61
N THR A 43 5.16 1.34 -3.20
CA THR A 43 5.89 0.07 -3.24
C THR A 43 6.14 -0.33 -4.69
N LEU A 44 5.13 -0.18 -5.54
CA LEU A 44 5.23 -0.45 -6.98
C LEU A 44 6.20 0.52 -7.66
N ILE A 45 6.15 1.82 -7.34
CA ILE A 45 7.12 2.80 -7.87
C ILE A 45 8.54 2.41 -7.48
N ARG A 46 8.79 2.15 -6.18
CA ARG A 46 10.14 1.80 -5.70
C ARG A 46 10.65 0.52 -6.37
N TRP A 47 9.79 -0.48 -6.51
CA TRP A 47 10.13 -1.70 -7.23
C TRP A 47 10.48 -1.41 -8.69
N PHE A 48 9.67 -0.63 -9.41
CA PHE A 48 9.93 -0.33 -10.83
C PHE A 48 11.22 0.47 -11.04
N LEU A 49 11.56 1.35 -10.10
CA LEU A 49 12.82 2.10 -10.11
C LEU A 49 14.03 1.26 -9.71
N SER A 50 13.85 0.15 -8.99
CA SER A 50 14.94 -0.78 -8.66
C SER A 50 15.41 -1.60 -9.87
N LEU A 51 14.61 -1.68 -10.92
CA LEU A 51 14.95 -2.37 -12.16
C LEU A 51 16.05 -1.63 -12.94
N THR A 52 16.83 -2.38 -13.71
CA THR A 52 17.71 -1.82 -14.75
C THR A 52 16.88 -1.25 -15.91
N PRO A 53 17.48 -0.41 -16.78
CA PRO A 53 16.79 0.09 -17.97
C PRO A 53 16.20 -1.03 -18.86
N ASP A 54 16.93 -2.12 -19.06
CA ASP A 54 16.49 -3.23 -19.91
C ASP A 54 15.34 -4.01 -19.27
N GLU A 55 15.39 -4.25 -17.96
CA GLU A 55 14.29 -4.90 -17.23
C GLU A 55 13.01 -4.06 -17.25
N ARG A 56 13.12 -2.73 -17.11
CA ARG A 56 11.96 -1.83 -17.27
C ARG A 56 11.34 -1.96 -18.66
N LEU A 57 12.17 -1.99 -19.70
CA LEU A 57 11.70 -2.12 -21.07
C LEU A 57 10.97 -3.45 -21.28
N MET A 58 11.57 -4.56 -20.81
CA MET A 58 10.96 -5.89 -20.90
C MET A 58 9.61 -5.94 -20.18
N TRP A 59 9.52 -5.42 -18.95
CA TRP A 59 8.27 -5.43 -18.19
C TRP A 59 7.19 -4.57 -18.86
N ALA A 60 7.54 -3.35 -19.31
CA ALA A 60 6.59 -2.46 -19.97
C ALA A 60 6.05 -3.05 -21.27
N GLN A 61 6.92 -3.68 -22.08
CA GLN A 61 6.52 -4.38 -23.29
C GLN A 61 5.61 -5.57 -22.97
N GLY A 62 5.98 -6.39 -21.99
CA GLY A 62 5.17 -7.53 -21.54
C GLY A 62 3.77 -7.09 -21.08
N HIS A 63 3.70 -6.02 -20.29
CA HIS A 63 2.44 -5.45 -19.82
C HIS A 63 1.57 -4.94 -20.97
N ALA A 64 2.14 -4.18 -21.91
CA ALA A 64 1.43 -3.71 -23.10
C ALA A 64 0.88 -4.87 -23.94
N GLN A 65 1.68 -5.92 -24.13
CA GLN A 65 1.24 -7.13 -24.85
C GLN A 65 0.11 -7.85 -24.12
N ALA A 66 0.15 -7.94 -22.79
CA ALA A 66 -0.92 -8.53 -21.99
C ALA A 66 -2.23 -7.75 -22.16
N VAL A 67 -2.19 -6.42 -22.08
CA VAL A 67 -3.36 -5.55 -22.30
C VAL A 67 -3.93 -5.73 -23.71
N LEU A 68 -3.07 -5.78 -24.73
CA LEU A 68 -3.50 -6.02 -26.12
C LEU A 68 -4.14 -7.40 -26.30
N LYS A 69 -3.60 -8.45 -25.66
CA LYS A 69 -4.19 -9.80 -25.66
C LYS A 69 -5.56 -9.84 -24.99
N MET A 70 -5.71 -9.15 -23.85
CA MET A 70 -6.99 -9.02 -23.16
C MET A 70 -8.03 -8.31 -24.02
N ARG A 71 -7.64 -7.21 -24.68
CA ARG A 71 -8.51 -6.47 -25.62
C ARG A 71 -8.94 -7.34 -26.81
N GLY A 72 -8.09 -8.27 -27.24
CA GLY A 72 -8.36 -9.19 -28.36
C GLY A 72 -9.22 -10.42 -27.99
N GLY A 73 -9.71 -10.55 -26.76
CA GLY A 73 -10.65 -11.59 -26.35
C GLY A 73 -10.07 -13.01 -26.22
N ARG A 74 -8.75 -13.20 -26.38
CA ARG A 74 -8.08 -14.48 -26.10
C ARG A 74 -7.37 -14.40 -24.76
N ILE A 75 -8.15 -14.52 -23.69
CA ILE A 75 -7.65 -15.03 -22.42
C ILE A 75 -7.25 -16.48 -22.70
N VAL A 76 -5.97 -16.72 -22.97
CA VAL A 76 -5.43 -18.07 -23.00
C VAL A 76 -5.43 -18.53 -21.55
N ARG A 77 -6.42 -19.37 -21.23
CA ARG A 77 -6.57 -20.04 -19.95
C ARG A 77 -5.64 -21.25 -19.89
#